data_AF-A0A8C3BFD9-F1
#
_entry.id   AF-A0A8C3BFD9-F1
#
_cell.length_a   1.000
_cell.length_b   1.000
_cell.length_c   1.000
_cell.angle_alpha   90.00
_cell.angle_beta   90.00
_cell.angle_gamma   90.00
#
_symmetry.space_group_name_H-M   'P 1'
#
loop_
_entity.id
_entity.type
_entity.pdbx_description
1 polymer ?
#
loop_
_entity_poly.entity_id
_entity_poly.type
_entity_poly.pdbx_seq_one_letter_code
_entity_poly.pdbx_strand_id
1 'polypeptide(L)'
;SQADLVGICRNEDSTRQKDVTGPISHQLKCESLSLDSLSNHLAQLDRRLLELKKDGDGKYIPRQKKTKLEQELLHLLAIRDIAEAKRDKLKLRFTSVSSHFVYVYLFSVCIAYTLYFFFLFTSFSELFSSGQYDAAATCAINSPGEILCNEEALKNLKSLSCLEGRNLPLLKYFDTLINASTAAGCLPNLPVTLEAIKCALSEKQLNLVNHWVTQQRLTFSEAVGDLIYDYGKEEPNNMLECLALAQAAYGHSGAYKKVALCLCKQGRIAGAVDYIQQVEHFSLDDYFFLLENCPSTALIRCLSQQWIRKPPFSSMGATILSFISAEHKKHGFQLLEEMNNKSKHNALEKIILSDTVSTLEDWNKIAVTCAENKHEKLSQKIVSVLTSQDGVFC
;
A
#
# COMPACT_ATOMS: atom_id res chain seq x y z
N SER A 1 14.32 -16.11 -22.62
CA SER A 1 14.99 -17.22 -21.94
C SER A 1 15.06 -18.39 -22.91
N GLN A 2 16.27 -18.79 -23.26
CA GLN A 2 16.57 -20.11 -23.84
C GLN A 2 16.25 -21.23 -22.82
N ALA A 3 16.38 -22.48 -23.28
CA ALA A 3 16.32 -23.76 -22.54
C ALA A 3 14.87 -24.23 -22.29
N ASP A 4 14.43 -25.45 -22.61
CA ASP A 4 15.10 -26.72 -22.93
C ASP A 4 14.12 -27.62 -23.71
N LEU A 5 14.66 -28.49 -24.58
CA LEU A 5 14.30 -29.92 -24.68
C LEU A 5 15.18 -30.60 -25.76
N VAL A 6 16.33 -31.11 -25.31
CA VAL A 6 16.75 -32.54 -25.42
C VAL A 6 16.31 -33.25 -26.72
N GLY A 7 17.18 -33.63 -27.68
CA GLY A 7 18.52 -34.21 -27.57
C GLY A 7 18.44 -35.74 -27.44
N ILE A 8 19.28 -36.50 -28.18
CA ILE A 8 19.45 -37.99 -28.19
C ILE A 8 18.54 -38.67 -29.25
N CYS A 9 18.97 -39.43 -30.28
CA CYS A 9 20.21 -40.08 -30.79
C CYS A 9 19.87 -40.55 -32.24
N ARG A 10 20.76 -40.86 -33.20
CA ARG A 10 22.05 -41.55 -33.13
C ARG A 10 22.76 -41.50 -34.50
N ASN A 11 24.08 -41.33 -34.46
CA ASN A 11 25.02 -41.57 -35.55
C ASN A 11 25.24 -43.08 -35.82
N GLU A 12 25.54 -43.34 -37.10
CA GLU A 12 26.65 -44.12 -37.67
C GLU A 12 27.05 -45.53 -37.18
N ASP A 13 27.38 -46.32 -38.21
CA ASP A 13 28.45 -47.32 -38.33
C ASP A 13 28.35 -48.73 -37.73
N SER A 14 28.14 -49.66 -38.66
CA SER A 14 29.12 -50.65 -39.13
C SER A 14 29.68 -51.72 -38.17
N THR A 15 29.54 -52.96 -38.65
CA THR A 15 30.35 -54.16 -38.39
C THR A 15 30.32 -54.82 -37.00
N ARG A 16 29.73 -56.02 -36.93
CA ARG A 16 30.40 -57.22 -36.37
C ARG A 16 29.74 -58.53 -36.80
N GLN A 17 30.44 -59.15 -37.73
CA GLN A 17 30.59 -60.56 -38.07
C GLN A 17 30.52 -61.53 -36.88
N LYS A 18 29.87 -62.68 -37.07
CA LYS A 18 30.29 -63.96 -36.46
C LYS A 18 29.85 -65.13 -37.33
N ASP A 19 30.88 -65.76 -37.90
CA ASP A 19 30.92 -67.04 -38.57
C ASP A 19 30.38 -68.21 -37.73
N VAL A 20 29.79 -69.19 -38.40
CA VAL A 20 29.97 -70.61 -38.09
C VAL A 20 30.14 -71.38 -39.41
N THR A 21 31.41 -71.51 -39.83
CA THR A 21 32.09 -72.76 -40.24
C THR A 21 31.18 -73.97 -40.52
N GLY A 22 31.18 -74.57 -41.72
CA GLY A 22 32.27 -75.29 -42.35
C GLY A 22 31.70 -76.38 -43.31
N PRO A 23 32.51 -77.28 -43.86
CA PRO A 23 32.87 -77.30 -45.30
C PRO A 23 32.26 -78.49 -46.07
N ILE A 24 32.51 -78.55 -47.39
CA ILE A 24 32.84 -79.71 -48.26
C ILE A 24 32.53 -79.25 -49.70
N SER A 25 33.51 -78.77 -50.47
CA SER A 25 34.55 -79.53 -51.17
C SER A 25 34.04 -80.22 -52.44
N HIS A 26 34.62 -79.75 -53.55
CA HIS A 26 35.01 -80.49 -54.76
C HIS A 26 34.04 -81.48 -55.41
N GLN A 27 33.72 -81.14 -56.66
CA GLN A 27 34.02 -81.96 -57.84
C GLN A 27 33.86 -83.49 -57.72
N LEU A 28 32.91 -83.98 -58.52
CA LEU A 28 33.04 -85.16 -59.38
C LEU A 28 33.34 -86.49 -58.66
N LYS A 29 32.29 -87.27 -58.41
CA LYS A 29 32.24 -88.61 -58.98
C LYS A 29 30.81 -89.15 -59.12
N CYS A 30 30.62 -89.83 -60.23
CA CYS A 30 29.39 -90.33 -60.81
C CYS A 30 28.61 -91.25 -59.87
N GLU A 31 27.29 -91.07 -59.86
CA GLU A 31 26.19 -92.03 -59.57
C GLU A 31 25.00 -91.13 -59.19
N SER A 32 23.91 -90.99 -59.92
CA SER A 32 23.26 -91.79 -60.94
C SER A 32 22.32 -90.85 -61.70
N LEU A 33 22.31 -90.89 -63.04
CA LEU A 33 21.29 -90.23 -63.84
C LEU A 33 19.92 -90.89 -63.55
N SER A 34 19.16 -90.35 -62.59
CA SER A 34 17.74 -90.64 -62.43
C SER A 34 16.93 -89.36 -62.63
N LEU A 35 15.86 -89.46 -63.43
CA LEU A 35 14.94 -88.37 -63.78
C LEU A 35 14.40 -87.65 -62.54
N ASP A 36 14.25 -88.38 -61.43
CA ASP A 36 13.69 -87.89 -60.18
C ASP A 36 14.59 -86.87 -59.46
N SER A 37 15.91 -87.01 -59.54
CA SER A 37 16.85 -86.08 -58.90
C SER A 37 16.76 -84.68 -59.53
N LEU A 38 16.65 -84.63 -60.86
CA LEU A 38 16.53 -83.38 -61.60
C LEU A 38 15.17 -82.71 -61.38
N SER A 39 14.09 -83.51 -61.33
CA SER A 39 12.73 -83.04 -61.04
C SER A 39 12.65 -82.40 -59.65
N ASN A 40 13.25 -83.02 -58.64
CA ASN A 40 13.30 -82.50 -57.28
C ASN A 40 14.08 -81.18 -57.21
N HIS A 41 15.19 -81.06 -57.95
CA HIS A 41 16.01 -79.85 -57.92
C HIS A 41 15.32 -78.66 -58.62
N LEU A 42 14.57 -78.92 -59.69
CA LEU A 42 13.74 -77.91 -60.37
C LEU A 42 12.60 -77.44 -59.44
N ALA A 43 11.90 -78.39 -58.80
CA ALA A 43 10.83 -78.09 -57.85
C ALA A 43 11.33 -77.27 -56.65
N GLN A 44 12.58 -77.48 -56.22
CA GLN A 44 13.20 -76.71 -55.14
C GLN A 44 13.55 -75.28 -55.56
N LEU A 45 13.99 -75.07 -56.81
CA LEU A 45 14.25 -73.74 -57.36
C LEU A 45 12.95 -72.96 -57.54
N ASP A 46 11.88 -73.60 -58.04
CA ASP A 46 10.57 -72.97 -58.20
C ASP A 46 9.97 -72.54 -56.85
N ARG A 47 10.12 -73.36 -55.80
CA ARG A 47 9.71 -72.96 -54.44
C ARG A 47 10.47 -71.74 -53.94
N ARG A 48 11.79 -71.68 -54.14
CA ARG A 48 12.60 -70.52 -53.73
C ARG A 48 12.23 -69.25 -54.50
N LEU A 49 11.92 -69.36 -55.80
CA LEU A 49 11.43 -68.23 -56.59
C LEU A 49 10.08 -67.73 -56.07
N LEU A 50 9.19 -68.64 -55.68
CA LEU A 50 7.87 -68.29 -55.14
C LEU A 50 7.97 -67.60 -53.77
N GLU A 51 8.85 -68.09 -52.90
CA GLU A 51 9.11 -67.48 -51.58
C GLU A 51 9.72 -66.08 -51.72
N LEU A 52 10.72 -65.90 -52.59
CA LEU A 52 11.33 -64.58 -52.84
C LEU A 52 10.34 -63.59 -53.47
N LYS A 53 9.42 -64.05 -54.32
CA LYS A 53 8.36 -63.21 -54.90
C LYS A 53 7.34 -62.78 -53.85
N LYS A 54 6.98 -63.68 -52.92
CA LYS A 54 6.02 -63.40 -51.85
C LYS A 54 6.58 -62.47 -50.78
N ASP A 55 7.88 -62.59 -50.47
CA ASP A 55 8.58 -61.68 -49.55
C ASP A 55 8.79 -60.28 -50.16
N GLY A 56 8.94 -60.19 -51.48
CA GLY A 56 9.03 -58.91 -52.20
C GLY A 56 7.75 -58.07 -52.14
N ASP A 57 6.58 -58.71 -52.22
CA ASP A 57 5.28 -58.02 -52.18
C ASP A 57 4.84 -57.63 -50.76
N GLY A 58 5.34 -58.30 -49.71
CA GLY A 58 4.95 -58.04 -48.32
C GLY A 58 5.71 -56.91 -47.62
N LYS A 59 6.95 -56.61 -48.03
CA LYS A 59 7.84 -55.62 -47.37
C LYS A 59 8.09 -54.33 -48.16
N TYR A 60 7.63 -54.23 -49.40
CA TYR A 60 7.96 -53.10 -50.28
C TYR A 60 6.71 -52.31 -50.69
N ILE A 61 6.49 -51.14 -50.10
CA ILE A 61 5.53 -50.16 -50.63
C ILE A 61 6.10 -49.64 -51.96
N PRO A 62 5.42 -49.79 -53.10
CA PRO A 62 5.90 -49.28 -54.38
C PRO A 62 6.19 -47.78 -54.27
N ARG A 63 7.39 -47.33 -54.68
CA ARG A 63 7.80 -45.91 -54.60
C ARG A 63 6.73 -44.97 -55.15
N GLN A 64 6.03 -45.37 -56.22
CA GLN A 64 4.93 -44.61 -56.81
C GLN A 64 3.72 -44.40 -55.89
N LYS A 65 3.36 -45.38 -55.04
CA LYS A 65 2.26 -45.21 -54.07
C LYS A 65 2.69 -44.29 -52.93
N LYS A 66 3.95 -44.41 -52.47
CA LYS A 66 4.53 -43.52 -51.46
C LYS A 66 4.57 -42.06 -51.94
N THR A 67 5.06 -41.81 -53.16
CA THR A 67 5.12 -40.45 -53.72
C THR A 67 3.73 -39.86 -53.94
N LYS A 68 2.73 -40.69 -54.29
CA LYS A 68 1.34 -40.25 -54.43
C LYS A 68 0.74 -39.83 -53.08
N LEU A 69 0.94 -40.64 -52.03
CA LEU A 69 0.52 -40.32 -50.67
C LEU A 69 1.25 -39.08 -50.11
N GLU A 70 2.54 -38.91 -50.42
CA GLU A 70 3.31 -37.71 -50.05
C GLU A 70 2.78 -36.45 -50.76
N GLN A 71 2.41 -36.55 -52.04
CA GLN A 71 1.76 -35.45 -52.77
C GLN A 71 0.37 -35.11 -52.21
N GLU A 72 -0.45 -36.12 -51.89
CA GLU A 72 -1.75 -35.93 -51.25
C GLU A 72 -1.61 -35.28 -49.87
N LEU A 73 -0.61 -35.71 -49.07
CA LEU A 73 -0.31 -35.12 -47.77
C LEU A 73 0.14 -33.65 -47.92
N LEU A 74 1.05 -33.35 -48.85
CA LEU A 74 1.49 -31.98 -49.12
C LEU A 74 0.33 -31.08 -49.56
N HIS A 75 -0.57 -31.59 -50.40
CA HIS A 75 -1.76 -30.88 -50.83
C HIS A 75 -2.73 -30.61 -49.66
N LEU A 76 -2.95 -31.60 -48.79
CA LEU A 76 -3.79 -31.43 -47.59
C LEU A 76 -3.17 -30.45 -46.58
N LEU A 77 -1.85 -30.47 -46.39
CA LEU A 77 -1.14 -29.50 -45.57
C LEU A 77 -1.30 -28.08 -46.12
N ALA A 78 -1.16 -27.90 -47.44
CA ALA A 78 -1.38 -26.59 -48.07
C ALA A 78 -2.82 -26.07 -47.87
N ILE A 79 -3.83 -26.95 -47.95
CA ILE A 79 -5.23 -26.58 -47.67
C ILE A 79 -5.41 -26.16 -46.20
N ARG A 80 -4.83 -26.90 -45.25
CA ARG A 80 -4.89 -26.57 -43.83
C ARG A 80 -4.26 -25.20 -43.57
N ASP A 81 -3.08 -24.93 -44.11
CA ASP A 81 -2.37 -23.68 -43.88
C ASP A 81 -3.15 -22.48 -44.46
N ILE A 82 -3.82 -22.65 -45.61
CA ILE A 82 -4.75 -21.64 -46.16
C ILE A 82 -5.95 -21.42 -45.23
N ALA A 83 -6.50 -22.49 -44.65
CA ALA A 83 -7.64 -22.40 -43.73
C ALA A 83 -7.24 -21.73 -42.40
N GLU A 84 -6.06 -22.02 -41.86
CA GLU A 84 -5.48 -21.38 -40.67
C GLU A 84 -5.23 -19.89 -40.92
N ALA A 85 -4.63 -19.52 -42.06
CA ALA A 85 -4.44 -18.12 -42.44
C ALA A 85 -5.78 -17.35 -42.55
N LYS A 86 -6.83 -17.99 -43.09
CA LYS A 86 -8.18 -17.41 -43.12
C LYS A 86 -8.77 -17.27 -41.72
N ARG A 87 -8.58 -18.26 -40.85
CA ARG A 87 -9.05 -18.24 -39.45
C ARG A 87 -8.37 -17.12 -38.67
N ASP A 88 -7.07 -16.93 -38.81
CA ASP A 88 -6.35 -15.87 -38.11
C ASP A 88 -6.73 -14.48 -38.64
N LYS A 89 -6.94 -14.34 -39.95
CA LYS A 89 -7.52 -13.11 -40.52
C LYS A 89 -8.92 -12.82 -39.97
N LEU A 90 -9.75 -13.85 -39.76
CA LEU A 90 -11.08 -13.70 -39.18
C LEU A 90 -11.02 -13.32 -37.70
N LYS A 91 -10.13 -13.94 -36.91
CA LYS A 91 -9.87 -13.57 -35.52
C LYS A 91 -9.46 -12.11 -35.40
N LEU A 92 -8.51 -11.64 -36.21
CA LEU A 92 -8.05 -10.25 -36.19
C LEU A 92 -9.19 -9.25 -36.51
N ARG A 93 -10.06 -9.58 -37.46
CA ARG A 93 -11.25 -8.75 -37.73
C ARG A 93 -12.24 -8.78 -36.58
N PHE A 94 -12.51 -9.94 -36.00
CA PHE A 94 -13.41 -10.06 -34.86
C PHE A 94 -12.90 -9.27 -33.67
N THR A 95 -11.62 -9.37 -33.33
CA THR A 95 -11.00 -8.58 -32.24
C THR A 95 -11.07 -7.08 -32.51
N SER A 96 -10.83 -6.65 -33.75
CA SER A 96 -10.94 -5.25 -34.13
C SER A 96 -12.36 -4.71 -34.00
N VAL A 97 -13.37 -5.48 -34.44
CA VAL A 97 -14.78 -5.10 -34.32
C VAL A 97 -15.23 -5.10 -32.85
N SER A 98 -14.82 -6.08 -32.05
CA SER A 98 -15.13 -6.10 -30.62
C SER A 98 -14.49 -4.93 -29.87
N SER A 99 -13.23 -4.60 -30.17
CA SER A 99 -12.56 -3.43 -29.58
C SER A 99 -13.24 -2.12 -29.99
N HIS A 100 -13.69 -2.02 -31.24
CA HIS A 100 -14.43 -0.84 -31.70
C HIS A 100 -15.78 -0.72 -31.02
N PHE A 101 -16.52 -1.82 -30.86
CA PHE A 101 -17.80 -1.83 -30.15
C PHE A 101 -17.64 -1.44 -28.66
N VAL A 102 -16.61 -1.96 -27.99
CA VAL A 102 -16.28 -1.57 -26.61
C VAL A 102 -15.93 -0.08 -26.53
N TYR A 103 -15.14 0.43 -27.46
CA TYR A 103 -14.79 1.85 -27.51
C TYR A 103 -16.02 2.74 -27.72
N VAL A 104 -16.89 2.40 -28.68
CA VAL A 104 -18.12 3.15 -28.95
C VAL A 104 -19.07 3.11 -27.75
N TYR A 105 -19.20 1.95 -27.10
CA TYR A 105 -20.02 1.81 -25.90
C TYR A 105 -19.48 2.66 -24.73
N LEU A 106 -18.18 2.56 -24.43
CA LEU A 106 -17.54 3.38 -23.39
C LEU A 106 -17.65 4.86 -23.71
N PHE A 107 -17.42 5.27 -24.96
CA PHE A 107 -17.54 6.65 -25.40
C PHE A 107 -18.98 7.18 -25.26
N SER A 108 -19.98 6.37 -25.62
CA SER A 108 -21.39 6.72 -25.43
C SER A 108 -21.77 6.87 -23.95
N VAL A 109 -21.27 5.98 -23.09
CA VAL A 109 -21.47 6.07 -21.63
C VAL A 109 -20.79 7.32 -21.07
N CYS A 110 -19.56 7.63 -21.52
CA CYS A 110 -18.85 8.85 -21.13
C CYS A 110 -19.62 10.11 -21.54
N ILE A 111 -20.12 10.19 -22.78
CA ILE A 111 -20.92 11.34 -23.24
C ILE A 111 -22.17 11.49 -22.37
N ALA A 112 -22.92 10.42 -22.14
CA ALA A 112 -24.12 10.47 -21.30
C ALA A 112 -23.81 10.98 -19.89
N TYR A 113 -22.71 10.51 -19.28
CA TYR A 113 -22.27 10.96 -17.97
C TYR A 113 -21.86 12.44 -17.96
N THR A 114 -21.12 12.90 -18.98
CA THR A 114 -20.73 14.31 -19.09
C THR A 114 -21.93 15.25 -19.29
N LEU A 115 -22.92 14.86 -20.09
CA LEU A 115 -24.14 15.64 -20.29
C LEU A 115 -24.98 15.70 -19.01
N TYR A 116 -25.09 14.58 -18.29
CA TYR A 116 -25.79 14.53 -17.01
C TYR A 116 -25.12 15.43 -15.96
N PHE A 117 -23.78 15.36 -15.85
CA PHE A 117 -23.02 16.24 -14.97
C PHE A 117 -23.22 17.72 -15.32
N PHE A 118 -23.13 18.08 -16.61
CA PHE A 118 -23.34 19.45 -17.06
C PHE A 118 -24.75 19.96 -16.72
N PHE A 119 -25.78 19.13 -16.95
CA PHE A 119 -27.16 19.47 -16.62
C PHE A 119 -27.34 19.71 -15.11
N LEU A 120 -26.80 18.81 -14.30
CA LEU A 120 -26.86 18.90 -12.84
C LEU A 120 -26.15 20.16 -12.32
N PHE A 121 -24.96 20.46 -12.84
CA PHE A 121 -24.19 21.65 -12.48
C PHE A 121 -24.90 22.94 -12.89
N THR A 122 -25.49 22.98 -14.09
CA THR A 122 -26.24 24.14 -14.57
C THR A 122 -27.45 24.41 -13.68
N SER A 123 -28.22 23.36 -13.38
CA SER A 123 -29.39 23.48 -12.51
C SER A 123 -28.99 23.89 -11.08
N PHE A 124 -27.89 23.36 -10.57
CA PHE A 124 -27.32 23.80 -9.29
C PHE A 124 -26.94 25.29 -9.30
N SER A 125 -26.23 25.74 -10.33
CA SER A 125 -25.77 27.14 -10.44
C SER A 125 -26.95 28.10 -10.47
N GLU A 126 -28.04 27.75 -11.15
CA GLU A 126 -29.26 28.55 -11.20
C GLU A 126 -29.96 28.63 -9.82
N LEU A 127 -30.07 27.51 -9.11
CA LEU A 127 -30.61 27.48 -7.74
C LEU A 127 -29.75 28.29 -6.77
N PHE A 128 -28.43 28.23 -6.91
CA PHE A 128 -27.50 29.00 -6.10
C PHE A 128 -27.62 30.51 -6.38
N SER A 129 -27.57 30.92 -7.64
CA SER A 129 -27.70 32.34 -8.04
C SER A 129 -29.08 32.93 -7.72
N SER A 130 -30.14 32.12 -7.68
CA SER A 130 -31.47 32.56 -7.24
C SER A 130 -31.64 32.61 -5.72
N GLY A 131 -30.62 32.26 -4.93
CA GLY A 131 -30.64 32.29 -3.47
C GLY A 131 -31.44 31.15 -2.83
N GLN A 132 -31.82 30.13 -3.59
CA GLN A 132 -32.57 28.96 -3.11
C GLN A 132 -31.62 27.89 -2.55
N TYR A 133 -30.96 28.21 -1.43
CA TYR A 133 -29.91 27.36 -0.86
C TYR A 133 -30.40 26.00 -0.36
N ASP A 134 -31.66 25.87 0.09
CA ASP A 134 -32.24 24.59 0.51
C ASP A 134 -32.44 23.63 -0.68
N ALA A 135 -32.92 24.17 -1.80
CA ALA A 135 -33.08 23.41 -3.04
C ALA A 135 -31.71 23.04 -3.63
N ALA A 136 -30.75 23.97 -3.60
CA ALA A 136 -29.38 23.72 -4.04
C ALA A 136 -28.69 22.63 -3.17
N ALA A 137 -28.86 22.67 -1.85
CA ALA A 137 -28.34 21.65 -0.94
C ALA A 137 -28.95 20.27 -1.20
N THR A 138 -30.27 20.22 -1.39
CA THR A 138 -30.99 18.98 -1.75
C THR A 138 -30.52 18.42 -3.09
N CYS A 139 -30.29 19.30 -4.09
CA CYS A 139 -29.73 18.94 -5.39
C CYS A 139 -28.32 18.34 -5.25
N ALA A 140 -27.48 18.93 -4.39
CA ALA A 140 -26.14 18.41 -4.11
C ALA A 140 -26.16 17.04 -3.42
N ILE A 141 -27.02 16.83 -2.43
CA ILE A 141 -27.12 15.54 -1.70
C ILE A 141 -27.63 14.42 -2.61
N ASN A 142 -28.61 14.73 -3.47
CA ASN A 142 -29.17 13.74 -4.39
C ASN A 142 -28.29 13.49 -5.63
N SER A 143 -27.14 14.15 -5.73
CA SER A 143 -26.23 13.95 -6.86
C SER A 143 -25.57 12.56 -6.79
N PRO A 144 -25.62 11.76 -7.87
CA PRO A 144 -24.99 10.45 -7.87
C PRO A 144 -23.48 10.60 -7.74
N GLY A 145 -22.87 9.99 -6.72
CA GLY A 145 -21.40 9.99 -6.55
C GLY A 145 -20.81 11.31 -6.06
N GLU A 146 -21.60 12.14 -5.35
CA GLU A 146 -21.11 13.36 -4.68
C GLU A 146 -20.42 14.37 -5.63
N ILE A 147 -20.82 14.38 -6.91
CA ILE A 147 -20.11 15.11 -7.95
C ILE A 147 -20.13 16.64 -7.70
N LEU A 148 -21.22 17.17 -7.12
CA LEU A 148 -21.34 18.59 -6.76
C LEU A 148 -20.58 18.95 -5.47
N CYS A 149 -20.14 17.95 -4.73
CA CYS A 149 -19.32 18.06 -3.51
C CYS A 149 -17.83 17.85 -3.81
N ASN A 150 -17.44 17.75 -5.10
CA ASN A 150 -16.05 17.62 -5.50
C ASN A 150 -15.31 18.96 -5.47
N GLU A 151 -13.99 18.91 -5.34
CA GLU A 151 -13.08 20.06 -5.28
C GLU A 151 -13.22 21.00 -6.48
N GLU A 152 -13.47 20.45 -7.67
CA GLU A 152 -13.68 21.23 -8.90
C GLU A 152 -15.00 22.01 -8.90
N ALA A 153 -16.08 21.39 -8.41
CA ALA A 153 -17.38 22.05 -8.25
C ALA A 153 -17.27 23.17 -7.20
N LEU A 154 -16.61 22.90 -6.06
CA LEU A 154 -16.34 23.90 -5.02
C LEU A 154 -15.50 25.08 -5.52
N LYS A 155 -14.49 24.83 -6.35
CA LYS A 155 -13.67 25.89 -6.95
C LYS A 155 -14.51 26.82 -7.84
N ASN A 156 -15.42 26.25 -8.63
CA ASN A 156 -16.34 27.04 -9.44
C ASN A 156 -17.33 27.82 -8.57
N LEU A 157 -17.80 27.24 -7.46
CA LEU A 157 -18.68 27.94 -6.50
C LEU A 157 -18.01 29.15 -5.84
N LYS A 158 -16.73 29.06 -5.48
CA LYS A 158 -15.98 30.21 -4.99
C LYS A 158 -15.86 31.32 -6.02
N SER A 159 -15.67 30.95 -7.29
CA SER A 159 -15.58 31.95 -8.36
C SER A 159 -16.90 32.71 -8.54
N LEU A 160 -18.03 32.03 -8.32
CA LEU A 160 -19.36 32.64 -8.33
C LEU A 160 -19.59 33.55 -7.11
N SER A 161 -19.23 33.10 -5.90
CA SER A 161 -19.43 33.88 -4.67
C SER A 161 -18.52 35.12 -4.58
N CYS A 162 -17.33 35.07 -5.19
CA CYS A 162 -16.40 36.20 -5.22
C CYS A 162 -16.95 37.41 -6.00
N LEU A 163 -17.90 37.21 -6.91
CA LEU A 163 -18.52 38.28 -7.69
C LEU A 163 -19.48 39.15 -6.84
N GLU A 164 -20.02 38.62 -5.74
CA GLU A 164 -21.01 39.30 -4.89
C GLU A 164 -20.40 40.00 -3.65
N GLY A 165 -19.08 39.96 -3.48
CA GLY A 165 -18.35 40.80 -2.53
C GLY A 165 -18.47 40.43 -1.04
N ARG A 166 -19.19 39.37 -0.67
CA ARG A 166 -19.22 38.78 0.69
C ARG A 166 -19.39 37.26 0.60
N ASN A 167 -18.69 36.44 1.41
CA ASN A 167 -18.86 34.97 1.38
C ASN A 167 -20.09 34.49 2.18
N LEU A 168 -20.94 35.39 2.68
CA LEU A 168 -22.18 35.05 3.40
C LEU A 168 -23.14 34.12 2.62
N PRO A 169 -23.37 34.28 1.30
CA PRO A 169 -24.17 33.35 0.49
C PRO A 169 -23.62 31.93 0.52
N LEU A 170 -22.30 31.81 0.35
CA LEU A 170 -21.60 30.54 0.34
C LEU A 170 -21.64 29.88 1.73
N LEU A 171 -21.50 30.66 2.79
CA LEU A 171 -21.62 30.18 4.16
C LEU A 171 -23.04 29.64 4.45
N LYS A 172 -24.07 30.36 4.01
CA LYS A 172 -25.47 29.94 4.17
C LYS A 172 -25.75 28.63 3.42
N TYR A 173 -25.19 28.48 2.22
CA TYR A 173 -25.25 27.23 1.48
C TYR A 173 -24.54 26.08 2.21
N PHE A 174 -23.35 26.29 2.76
CA PHE A 174 -22.66 25.24 3.52
C PHE A 174 -23.41 24.84 4.77
N ASP A 175 -24.01 25.80 5.49
CA ASP A 175 -24.85 25.49 6.64
C ASP A 175 -26.07 24.66 6.23
N THR A 176 -26.82 25.05 5.20
CA THR A 176 -27.96 24.25 4.71
C THR A 176 -27.52 22.88 4.21
N LEU A 177 -26.38 22.77 3.54
CA LEU A 177 -25.83 21.51 3.04
C LEU A 177 -25.43 20.55 4.16
N ILE A 178 -24.66 21.01 5.15
CA ILE A 178 -24.29 20.22 6.33
C ILE A 178 -25.55 19.82 7.08
N ASN A 179 -26.52 20.75 7.16
CA ASN A 179 -27.75 20.52 7.86
C ASN A 179 -28.57 19.38 7.23
N ALA A 180 -28.80 19.48 5.93
CA ALA A 180 -29.53 18.51 5.14
C ALA A 180 -28.79 17.17 5.01
N SER A 181 -27.46 17.17 4.90
CA SER A 181 -26.66 15.94 4.82
C SER A 181 -26.81 15.12 6.11
N THR A 182 -26.67 15.78 7.27
CA THR A 182 -26.86 15.13 8.58
C THR A 182 -28.28 14.59 8.72
N ALA A 183 -29.30 15.34 8.26
CA ALA A 183 -30.70 14.90 8.29
C ALA A 183 -30.95 13.68 7.39
N ALA A 184 -30.21 13.57 6.28
CA ALA A 184 -30.21 12.41 5.40
C ALA A 184 -29.35 11.23 5.91
N GLY A 185 -28.72 11.37 7.08
CA GLY A 185 -27.85 10.35 7.67
C GLY A 185 -26.49 10.20 6.99
N CYS A 186 -26.08 11.19 6.18
CA CYS A 186 -24.80 11.19 5.47
C CYS A 186 -23.91 12.33 5.97
N LEU A 187 -22.60 12.09 6.11
CA LEU A 187 -21.66 13.15 6.44
C LEU A 187 -21.14 13.83 5.16
N PRO A 188 -20.89 15.14 5.19
CA PRO A 188 -20.32 15.85 4.05
C PRO A 188 -18.87 15.38 3.81
N ASN A 189 -18.46 15.34 2.55
CA ASN A 189 -17.12 14.92 2.17
C ASN A 189 -16.02 15.75 2.81
N LEU A 190 -14.80 15.21 2.86
CA LEU A 190 -13.65 15.91 3.40
C LEU A 190 -13.35 17.24 2.66
N PRO A 191 -13.32 17.31 1.31
CA PRO A 191 -13.11 18.58 0.59
C PRO A 191 -14.18 19.63 0.91
N VAL A 192 -15.45 19.24 0.97
CA VAL A 192 -16.57 20.12 1.36
C VAL A 192 -16.41 20.59 2.79
N THR A 193 -16.10 19.69 3.71
CA THR A 193 -15.90 20.01 5.14
C THR A 193 -14.77 21.02 5.32
N LEU A 194 -13.62 20.81 4.67
CA LEU A 194 -12.50 21.73 4.73
C LEU A 194 -12.87 23.10 4.18
N GLU A 195 -13.63 23.14 3.09
CA GLU A 195 -14.04 24.39 2.48
C GLU A 195 -15.10 25.14 3.28
N ALA A 196 -16.08 24.43 3.83
CA ALA A 196 -17.09 24.99 4.71
C ALA A 196 -16.46 25.64 5.96
N ILE A 197 -15.48 24.97 6.57
CA ILE A 197 -14.73 25.52 7.71
C ILE A 197 -13.93 26.74 7.29
N LYS A 198 -13.17 26.68 6.18
CA LYS A 198 -12.42 27.85 5.67
C LYS A 198 -13.35 29.05 5.44
N CYS A 199 -14.50 28.82 4.82
CA CYS A 199 -15.51 29.85 4.59
C CYS A 199 -16.01 30.44 5.92
N ALA A 200 -16.40 29.59 6.88
CA ALA A 200 -16.90 30.03 8.19
C ALA A 200 -15.85 30.82 8.98
N LEU A 201 -14.59 30.37 8.99
CA LEU A 201 -13.49 31.05 9.67
C LEU A 201 -13.14 32.39 9.01
N SER A 202 -13.18 32.48 7.67
CA SER A 202 -12.95 33.74 6.94
C SER A 202 -14.01 34.81 7.25
N GLU A 203 -15.24 34.38 7.52
CA GLU A 203 -16.36 35.24 7.92
C GLU A 203 -16.44 35.45 9.45
N LYS A 204 -15.44 34.96 10.20
CA LYS A 204 -15.36 35.03 11.68
C LYS A 204 -16.53 34.37 12.42
N GLN A 205 -17.15 33.36 11.81
CA GLN A 205 -18.28 32.61 12.35
C GLN A 205 -17.82 31.37 13.11
N LEU A 206 -16.98 31.55 14.13
CA LEU A 206 -16.47 30.43 14.95
C LEU A 206 -17.61 29.67 15.67
N ASN A 207 -18.69 30.37 16.04
CA ASN A 207 -19.88 29.77 16.64
C ASN A 207 -20.51 28.69 15.76
N LEU A 208 -20.50 28.90 14.44
CA LEU A 208 -21.04 27.94 13.48
C LEU A 208 -20.15 26.70 13.37
N VAL A 209 -18.82 26.90 13.34
CA VAL A 209 -17.86 25.79 13.40
C VAL A 209 -18.01 25.00 14.69
N ASN A 210 -18.16 25.69 15.83
CA ASN A 210 -18.41 25.07 17.12
C ASN A 210 -19.67 24.20 17.09
N HIS A 211 -20.77 24.73 16.54
CA HIS A 211 -22.01 23.98 16.36
C HIS A 211 -21.82 22.72 15.52
N TRP A 212 -21.17 22.82 14.36
CA TRP A 212 -20.95 21.67 13.49
C TRP A 212 -20.03 20.60 14.11
N VAL A 213 -18.97 21.02 14.82
CA VAL A 213 -18.03 20.12 15.49
C VAL A 213 -18.68 19.43 16.69
N THR A 214 -19.38 20.16 17.55
CA THR A 214 -20.02 19.61 18.76
C THR A 214 -21.15 18.64 18.42
N GLN A 215 -21.86 18.87 17.32
CA GLN A 215 -22.90 17.96 16.83
C GLN A 215 -22.37 16.82 15.95
N GLN A 216 -21.05 16.71 15.75
CA GLN A 216 -20.41 15.68 14.92
C GLN A 216 -20.97 15.59 13.49
N ARG A 217 -21.24 16.75 12.87
CA ARG A 217 -21.90 16.84 11.55
C ARG A 217 -20.93 16.93 10.38
N LEU A 218 -19.65 16.76 10.67
CA LEU A 218 -18.55 16.97 9.75
C LEU A 218 -17.73 15.70 9.62
N THR A 219 -17.08 15.53 8.48
CA THR A 219 -16.06 14.49 8.32
C THR A 219 -14.75 14.98 8.95
N PHE A 220 -14.44 14.47 10.14
CA PHE A 220 -13.23 14.84 10.87
C PHE A 220 -11.97 14.27 10.23
N SER A 221 -10.93 15.10 10.16
CA SER A 221 -9.60 14.72 9.69
C SER A 221 -8.54 15.54 10.41
N GLU A 222 -7.27 15.14 10.25
CA GLU A 222 -6.14 15.92 10.74
C GLU A 222 -6.12 17.33 10.11
N ALA A 223 -6.37 17.43 8.80
CA ALA A 223 -6.43 18.72 8.10
C ALA A 223 -7.54 19.65 8.61
N VAL A 224 -8.68 19.10 9.05
CA VAL A 224 -9.76 19.88 9.68
C VAL A 224 -9.29 20.49 11.00
N GLY A 225 -8.62 19.70 11.84
CA GLY A 225 -8.05 20.20 13.10
C GLY A 225 -6.96 21.25 12.87
N ASP A 226 -6.13 21.07 11.84
CA ASP A 226 -5.05 22.01 11.50
C ASP A 226 -5.61 23.39 11.12
N LEU A 227 -6.67 23.45 10.32
CA LEU A 227 -7.33 24.72 9.95
C LEU A 227 -7.85 25.49 11.16
N ILE A 228 -8.52 24.80 12.09
CA ILE A 228 -9.06 25.42 13.30
C ILE A 228 -7.91 25.89 14.21
N TYR A 229 -6.85 25.09 14.31
CA TYR A 229 -5.67 25.41 15.10
C TYR A 229 -4.94 26.64 14.57
N ASP A 230 -4.75 26.72 13.24
CA ASP A 230 -4.07 27.84 12.60
C ASP A 230 -4.88 29.14 12.71
N TYR A 231 -6.20 29.08 12.56
CA TYR A 231 -7.07 30.24 12.81
C TYR A 231 -6.96 30.75 14.25
N GLY A 232 -6.84 29.85 15.24
CA GLY A 232 -6.61 30.24 16.63
C GLY A 232 -5.29 31.00 16.86
N LYS A 233 -4.27 30.78 16.02
CA LYS A 233 -3.02 31.56 16.05
C LYS A 233 -3.22 32.97 15.49
N GLU A 234 -4.07 33.12 14.49
CA GLU A 234 -4.39 34.41 13.87
C GLU A 234 -5.31 35.26 14.77
N GLU A 235 -6.27 34.63 15.47
CA GLU A 235 -7.20 35.30 16.40
C GLU A 235 -6.99 34.83 17.86
N PRO A 236 -6.06 35.45 18.62
CA PRO A 236 -5.71 35.01 19.97
C PRO A 236 -6.85 35.12 20.99
N ASN A 237 -7.84 35.98 20.75
CA ASN A 237 -9.01 36.13 21.62
C ASN A 237 -9.86 34.84 21.69
N ASN A 238 -9.88 34.06 20.60
CA ASN A 238 -10.66 32.84 20.49
C ASN A 238 -9.79 31.58 20.61
N MET A 239 -8.51 31.72 21.01
CA MET A 239 -7.54 30.64 21.00
C MET A 239 -7.97 29.43 21.84
N LEU A 240 -8.53 29.65 23.05
CA LEU A 240 -8.96 28.54 23.91
C LEU A 240 -10.11 27.73 23.28
N GLU A 241 -11.06 28.40 22.64
CA GLU A 241 -12.17 27.75 21.93
C GLU A 241 -11.65 27.00 20.70
N CYS A 242 -10.77 27.63 19.90
CA CYS A 242 -10.15 26.99 18.74
C CYS A 242 -9.35 25.76 19.14
N LEU A 243 -8.59 25.81 20.24
CA LEU A 243 -7.86 24.67 20.77
C LEU A 243 -8.80 23.53 21.20
N ALA A 244 -9.96 23.84 21.80
CA ALA A 244 -10.94 22.84 22.20
C ALA A 244 -11.62 22.17 20.99
N LEU A 245 -11.95 22.96 19.96
CA LEU A 245 -12.53 22.46 18.72
C LEU A 245 -11.52 21.63 17.91
N ALA A 246 -10.28 22.10 17.79
CA ALA A 246 -9.20 21.36 17.15
C ALA A 246 -8.93 20.04 17.88
N GLN A 247 -8.91 20.05 19.22
CA GLN A 247 -8.79 18.83 20.03
C GLN A 247 -9.90 17.83 19.71
N ALA A 248 -11.16 18.29 19.59
CA ALA A 248 -12.27 17.41 19.21
C ALA A 248 -12.06 16.82 17.81
N ALA A 249 -11.68 17.63 16.82
CA ALA A 249 -11.42 17.15 15.46
C ALA A 249 -10.26 16.14 15.37
N TYR A 250 -9.15 16.39 16.08
CA TYR A 250 -8.02 15.46 16.14
C TYR A 250 -8.39 14.15 16.83
N GLY A 251 -9.23 14.21 17.87
CA GLY A 251 -9.69 13.02 18.60
C GLY A 251 -10.46 12.04 17.72
N HIS A 252 -11.30 12.54 16.81
CA HIS A 252 -12.07 11.71 15.89
C HIS A 252 -11.24 11.21 14.69
N SER A 253 -10.13 11.87 14.35
CA SER A 253 -9.28 11.50 13.22
C SER A 253 -8.11 10.59 13.57
N GLY A 254 -7.90 10.27 14.86
CA GLY A 254 -6.80 9.43 15.32
C GLY A 254 -5.45 10.16 15.40
N ALA A 255 -5.43 11.49 15.34
CA ALA A 255 -4.20 12.29 15.45
C ALA A 255 -3.80 12.51 16.93
N TYR A 256 -3.47 11.43 17.65
CA TYR A 256 -3.25 11.41 19.11
C TYR A 256 -2.22 12.45 19.59
N LYS A 257 -1.10 12.60 18.87
CA LYS A 257 -0.05 13.59 19.21
C LYS A 257 -0.55 15.04 19.19
N LYS A 258 -1.45 15.37 18.26
CA LYS A 258 -2.03 16.70 18.12
C LYS A 258 -3.11 16.96 19.18
N VAL A 259 -3.88 15.94 19.58
CA VAL A 259 -4.80 16.03 20.74
C VAL A 259 -4.02 16.37 22.02
N ALA A 260 -2.94 15.64 22.28
CA ALA A 260 -2.09 15.88 23.45
C ALA A 260 -1.46 17.28 23.40
N LEU A 261 -1.03 17.74 22.22
CA LEU A 261 -0.54 19.10 22.02
C LEU A 261 -1.60 20.16 22.37
N CYS A 262 -2.84 20.01 21.89
CA CYS A 262 -3.94 20.91 22.20
C CYS A 262 -4.23 20.98 23.70
N LEU A 263 -4.31 19.83 24.38
CA LEU A 263 -4.49 19.76 25.85
C LEU A 263 -3.36 20.48 26.59
N CYS A 264 -2.12 20.33 26.12
CA CYS A 264 -0.98 21.02 26.70
C CYS A 264 -1.06 22.55 26.51
N LYS A 265 -1.40 23.02 25.30
CA LYS A 265 -1.56 24.44 24.99
C LYS A 265 -2.72 25.10 25.73
N GLN A 266 -3.76 24.34 26.07
CA GLN A 266 -4.85 24.79 26.95
C GLN A 266 -4.42 24.91 28.44
N GLY A 267 -3.19 24.51 28.81
CA GLY A 267 -2.72 24.46 30.20
C GLY A 267 -3.21 23.24 30.97
N ARG A 268 -3.94 22.32 30.34
CA ARG A 268 -4.48 21.09 30.94
C ARG A 268 -3.45 19.95 30.91
N ILE A 269 -2.27 20.20 31.46
CA ILE A 269 -1.14 19.26 31.42
C ILE A 269 -1.50 17.91 32.02
N ALA A 270 -2.14 17.86 33.20
CA ALA A 270 -2.51 16.60 33.84
C ALA A 270 -3.42 15.75 32.95
N GLY A 271 -4.45 16.36 32.37
CA GLY A 271 -5.36 15.68 31.43
C GLY A 271 -4.69 15.24 30.14
N ALA A 272 -3.70 16.00 29.63
CA ALA A 272 -2.89 15.57 28.50
C ALA A 272 -2.14 14.27 28.80
N VAL A 273 -1.56 14.15 29.99
CA VAL A 273 -0.79 12.95 30.32
C VAL A 273 -1.68 11.76 30.62
N ASP A 274 -2.83 11.96 31.27
CA ASP A 274 -3.83 10.90 31.46
C ASP A 274 -4.37 10.39 30.11
N TYR A 275 -4.56 11.29 29.14
CA TYR A 275 -4.95 10.92 27.78
C TYR A 275 -3.89 10.07 27.08
N ILE A 276 -2.61 10.48 27.13
CA ILE A 276 -1.49 9.72 26.54
C ILE A 276 -1.43 8.30 27.11
N GLN A 277 -1.77 8.09 28.39
CA GLN A 277 -1.80 6.75 28.99
C GLN A 277 -2.92 5.86 28.44
N GLN A 278 -4.04 6.44 28.05
CA GLN A 278 -5.18 5.71 27.49
C GLN A 278 -4.95 5.30 26.04
N VAL A 279 -4.05 6.01 25.33
CA VAL A 279 -3.67 5.67 23.95
C VAL A 279 -2.70 4.49 23.98
N GLU A 280 -3.10 3.36 23.39
CA GLU A 280 -2.33 2.10 23.43
C GLU A 280 -0.95 2.20 22.75
N HIS A 281 -0.80 3.06 21.74
CA HIS A 281 0.44 3.22 20.96
C HIS A 281 0.81 4.70 20.79
N PHE A 282 1.47 5.27 21.79
CA PHE A 282 2.09 6.60 21.70
C PHE A 282 3.61 6.43 21.50
N SER A 283 4.12 6.84 20.34
CA SER A 283 5.52 6.60 19.95
C SER A 283 6.50 7.61 20.57
N LEU A 284 7.80 7.33 20.51
CA LEU A 284 8.82 8.32 20.88
C LEU A 284 8.75 9.58 20.02
N ASP A 285 8.49 9.42 18.72
CA ASP A 285 8.36 10.53 17.79
C ASP A 285 7.19 11.44 18.19
N ASP A 286 6.13 10.88 18.76
CA ASP A 286 5.01 11.65 19.29
C ASP A 286 5.39 12.44 20.57
N TYR A 287 6.24 11.86 21.43
CA TYR A 287 6.78 12.59 22.60
C TYR A 287 7.74 13.69 22.18
N PHE A 288 8.61 13.45 21.18
CA PHE A 288 9.48 14.48 20.62
C PHE A 288 8.66 15.62 20.04
N PHE A 289 7.69 15.31 19.19
CA PHE A 289 6.76 16.29 18.63
C PHE A 289 6.08 17.13 19.72
N LEU A 290 5.59 16.49 20.79
CA LEU A 290 4.93 17.17 21.90
C LEU A 290 5.88 18.13 22.62
N LEU A 291 7.11 17.71 22.91
CA LEU A 291 8.09 18.49 23.67
C LEU A 291 8.66 19.65 22.85
N GLU A 292 8.86 19.47 21.55
CA GLU A 292 9.26 20.55 20.64
C GLU A 292 8.19 21.65 20.56
N ASN A 293 6.93 21.25 20.42
CA ASN A 293 5.83 22.20 20.26
C ASN A 293 5.36 22.79 21.60
N CYS A 294 5.64 22.13 22.73
CA CYS A 294 5.29 22.55 24.09
C CYS A 294 6.44 22.31 25.10
N PRO A 295 7.48 23.16 25.11
CA PRO A 295 8.57 23.08 26.08
C PRO A 295 8.11 23.65 27.44
N SER A 296 7.23 22.91 28.13
CA SER A 296 6.75 23.27 29.46
C SER A 296 7.46 22.42 30.51
N THR A 297 8.07 23.09 31.49
CA THR A 297 8.67 22.42 32.66
C THR A 297 7.63 21.62 33.44
N ALA A 298 6.37 22.07 33.45
CA ALA A 298 5.27 21.34 34.07
C ALA A 298 4.94 20.03 33.33
N LEU A 299 5.03 20.02 32.00
CA LEU A 299 4.82 18.82 31.19
C LEU A 299 5.94 17.80 31.41
N ILE A 300 7.19 18.24 31.34
CA ILE A 300 8.37 17.40 31.60
C ILE A 300 8.30 16.79 33.01
N ARG A 301 7.88 17.57 34.01
CA ARG A 301 7.69 17.09 35.38
C ARG A 301 6.57 16.05 35.50
N CYS A 302 5.44 16.25 34.84
CA CYS A 302 4.34 15.27 34.88
C CYS A 302 4.74 13.98 34.16
N LEU A 303 5.41 14.08 33.00
CA LEU A 303 5.94 12.95 32.27
C LEU A 303 7.00 12.19 33.09
N SER A 304 7.94 12.89 33.73
CA SER A 304 8.98 12.24 34.55
C SER A 304 8.39 11.46 35.72
N GLN A 305 7.41 12.03 36.42
CA GLN A 305 6.69 11.34 37.49
C GLN A 305 5.95 10.08 37.01
N GLN A 306 5.39 10.14 35.81
CA GLN A 306 4.68 9.01 35.23
C GLN A 306 5.62 7.93 34.71
N TRP A 307 6.70 8.31 34.03
CA TRP A 307 7.66 7.34 33.51
C TRP A 307 8.38 6.59 34.62
N ILE A 308 8.55 7.19 35.80
CA ILE A 308 9.03 6.47 37.01
C ILE A 308 8.08 5.32 37.39
N ARG A 309 6.77 5.45 37.13
CA ARG A 309 5.78 4.40 37.43
C ARG A 309 5.58 3.43 36.27
N LYS A 310 5.58 3.94 35.04
CA LYS A 310 5.37 3.19 33.80
C LYS A 310 6.13 3.88 32.66
N PRO A 311 7.37 3.47 32.34
CA PRO A 311 8.15 4.08 31.28
C PRO A 311 7.52 3.79 29.90
N PRO A 312 7.76 4.66 28.89
CA PRO A 312 7.24 4.49 27.53
C PRO A 312 7.90 3.30 26.80
N PHE A 313 9.09 2.88 27.25
CA PHE A 313 9.69 1.57 26.93
C PHE A 313 9.70 0.65 28.14
N SER A 314 10.09 -0.60 27.92
CA SER A 314 10.53 -1.52 28.96
C SER A 314 11.62 -0.97 29.90
N SER A 315 12.25 0.19 29.58
CA SER A 315 13.27 0.83 30.43
C SER A 315 13.42 2.35 30.27
N MET A 316 13.80 3.00 31.38
CA MET A 316 14.00 4.43 31.49
C MET A 316 15.32 4.92 30.88
N GLY A 317 16.42 4.18 31.08
CA GLY A 317 17.74 4.52 30.58
C GLY A 317 17.76 4.54 29.05
N ALA A 318 17.10 3.58 28.40
CA ALA A 318 16.94 3.57 26.95
C ALA A 318 16.15 4.78 26.44
N THR A 319 15.11 5.18 27.18
CA THR A 319 14.33 6.40 26.87
C THR A 319 15.23 7.63 26.94
N ILE A 320 15.93 7.83 28.06
CA ILE A 320 16.81 8.99 28.29
C ILE A 320 17.96 9.03 27.29
N LEU A 321 18.59 7.88 27.02
CA LEU A 321 19.65 7.76 26.04
C LEU A 321 19.15 8.12 24.64
N SER A 322 17.93 7.73 24.27
CA SER A 322 17.32 8.13 23.00
C SER A 322 17.09 9.63 22.92
N PHE A 323 16.65 10.29 24.00
CA PHE A 323 16.49 11.74 24.06
C PHE A 323 17.82 12.49 23.96
N ILE A 324 18.88 11.96 24.56
CA ILE A 324 20.23 12.55 24.60
C ILE A 324 21.01 12.29 23.31
N SER A 325 20.74 11.17 22.64
CA SER A 325 21.39 10.80 21.38
C SER A 325 20.73 11.44 20.16
N ALA A 326 19.42 11.75 20.25
CA ALA A 326 18.69 12.51 19.23
C ALA A 326 19.05 14.01 19.23
N GLU A 327 18.52 14.78 18.26
CA GLU A 327 18.69 16.24 18.18
C GLU A 327 18.13 17.00 19.40
N HIS A 328 17.37 16.33 20.27
CA HIS A 328 16.64 16.92 21.40
C HIS A 328 17.36 16.82 22.76
N LYS A 329 18.70 16.89 22.78
CA LYS A 329 19.54 16.72 23.99
C LYS A 329 19.08 17.54 25.20
N LYS A 330 18.62 18.78 24.95
CA LYS A 330 18.14 19.72 25.98
C LYS A 330 16.99 19.14 26.82
N HIS A 331 16.03 18.48 26.17
CA HIS A 331 14.87 17.91 26.85
C HIS A 331 15.25 16.69 27.68
N GLY A 332 16.19 15.87 27.19
CA GLY A 332 16.76 14.75 27.95
C GLY A 332 17.45 15.20 29.25
N PHE A 333 18.24 16.27 29.19
CA PHE A 333 18.88 16.83 30.39
C PHE A 333 17.86 17.44 31.37
N GLN A 334 16.85 18.16 30.87
CA GLN A 334 15.78 18.71 31.71
C GLN A 334 14.99 17.61 32.44
N LEU A 335 14.73 16.49 31.76
CA LEU A 335 14.08 15.33 32.37
C LEU A 335 14.93 14.74 33.49
N LEU A 336 16.23 14.55 33.26
CA LEU A 336 17.19 14.06 34.27
C LEU A 336 17.29 15.00 35.48
N GLU A 337 17.29 16.31 35.24
CA GLU A 337 17.37 17.31 36.30
C GLU A 337 16.10 17.34 37.17
N GLU A 338 14.90 17.25 36.56
CA GLU A 338 13.64 17.14 37.30
C GLU A 338 13.56 15.82 38.11
N MET A 339 14.05 14.71 37.55
CA MET A 339 14.14 13.43 38.28
C MET A 339 15.07 13.51 39.50
N ASN A 340 16.14 14.30 39.42
CA ASN A 340 17.11 14.49 40.50
C ASN A 340 16.62 15.47 41.60
N ASN A 341 15.85 16.51 41.25
CA ASN A 341 15.55 17.61 42.17
C ASN A 341 14.31 17.42 43.06
N LYS A 342 13.30 16.63 42.67
CA LYS A 342 11.99 16.62 43.37
C LYS A 342 11.47 15.27 43.86
N SER A 343 12.10 14.18 43.46
CA SER A 343 11.74 12.88 44.01
C SER A 343 12.58 12.66 45.27
N LYS A 344 11.96 12.18 46.36
CA LYS A 344 12.58 11.92 47.68
C LYS A 344 14.04 11.47 47.54
N HIS A 345 14.94 11.94 48.41
CA HIS A 345 16.36 11.54 48.49
C HIS A 345 16.59 10.15 47.85
N ASN A 346 17.41 10.11 46.79
CA ASN A 346 17.86 8.91 46.07
C ASN A 346 16.91 8.34 45.02
N ALA A 347 16.04 9.15 44.43
CA ALA A 347 15.16 8.68 43.36
C ALA A 347 15.86 8.35 42.04
N LEU A 348 16.83 9.16 41.62
CA LEU A 348 17.63 8.87 40.43
C LEU A 348 18.39 7.56 40.62
N GLU A 349 18.93 7.34 41.82
CA GLU A 349 19.57 6.09 42.22
C GLU A 349 18.58 4.91 42.15
N LYS A 350 17.36 5.06 42.67
CA LYS A 350 16.31 4.03 42.55
C LYS A 350 15.92 3.74 41.11
N ILE A 351 15.86 4.75 40.24
CA ILE A 351 15.55 4.59 38.82
C ILE A 351 16.64 3.76 38.15
N ILE A 352 17.92 4.14 38.33
CA ILE A 352 19.08 3.43 37.80
C ILE A 352 19.13 1.98 38.32
N LEU A 353 18.83 1.77 39.61
CA LEU A 353 18.80 0.43 40.22
C LEU A 353 17.58 -0.42 39.79
N SER A 354 16.44 0.21 39.47
CA SER A 354 15.22 -0.47 39.01
C SER A 354 15.23 -0.80 37.52
N ASP A 355 16.17 -0.22 36.79
CA ASP A 355 16.29 -0.37 35.35
C ASP A 355 17.01 -1.68 35.00
N THR A 356 16.23 -2.72 34.74
CA THR A 356 16.74 -4.07 34.47
C THR A 356 17.09 -4.31 33.00
N VAL A 357 16.77 -3.36 32.10
CA VAL A 357 16.92 -3.54 30.65
C VAL A 357 18.01 -2.63 30.08
N SER A 358 18.25 -1.44 30.64
CA SER A 358 19.41 -0.62 30.25
C SER A 358 20.70 -1.18 30.84
N THR A 359 21.75 -1.25 30.03
CA THR A 359 23.06 -1.74 30.49
C THR A 359 23.80 -0.66 31.28
N LEU A 360 24.77 -1.08 32.10
CA LEU A 360 25.70 -0.20 32.81
C LEU A 360 26.45 0.73 31.83
N GLU A 361 26.69 0.26 30.59
CA GLU A 361 27.29 1.02 29.50
C GLU A 361 26.37 2.14 28.98
N ASP A 362 25.06 1.91 28.91
CA ASP A 362 24.07 2.91 28.45
C ASP A 362 23.97 4.08 29.44
N TRP A 363 23.96 3.78 30.73
CA TRP A 363 23.99 4.81 31.78
C TRP A 363 25.34 5.55 31.83
N ASN A 364 26.44 4.87 31.53
CA ASN A 364 27.74 5.52 31.41
C ASN A 364 27.79 6.48 30.22
N LYS A 365 27.22 6.10 29.06
CA LYS A 365 27.06 7.00 27.90
C LYS A 365 26.24 8.25 28.25
N ILE A 366 25.16 8.10 29.02
CA ILE A 366 24.38 9.22 29.55
C ILE A 366 25.26 10.13 30.42
N ALA A 367 26.00 9.55 31.37
CA ALA A 367 26.86 10.30 32.29
C ALA A 367 27.96 11.08 31.57
N VAL A 368 28.63 10.47 30.59
CA VAL A 368 29.64 11.12 29.74
C VAL A 368 29.03 12.28 28.98
N THR A 369 27.87 12.05 28.33
CA THR A 369 27.20 13.10 27.56
C THR A 369 26.71 14.26 28.45
N CYS A 370 26.33 13.99 29.71
CA CYS A 370 26.03 15.03 30.70
C CYS A 370 27.26 15.88 31.05
N ALA A 371 28.45 15.27 31.21
CA ALA A 371 29.68 15.99 31.51
C ALA A 371 30.07 16.93 30.36
N GLU A 372 30.03 16.43 29.12
CA GLU A 372 30.34 17.20 27.91
C GLU A 372 29.43 18.42 27.70
N ASN A 373 28.18 18.36 28.19
CA ASN A 373 27.18 19.42 28.03
C ASN A 373 27.02 20.32 29.26
N LYS A 374 28.05 20.42 30.13
CA LYS A 374 28.07 21.27 31.34
C LYS A 374 27.08 20.87 32.44
N HIS A 375 26.57 19.63 32.42
CA HIS A 375 25.73 19.06 33.48
C HIS A 375 26.57 18.16 34.43
N GLU A 376 27.71 18.67 34.89
CA GLU A 376 28.71 17.92 35.68
C GLU A 376 28.13 17.33 36.98
N LYS A 377 27.25 18.06 37.66
CA LYS A 377 26.60 17.58 38.90
C LYS A 377 25.73 16.35 38.67
N LEU A 378 25.06 16.27 37.52
CA LEU A 378 24.25 15.11 37.15
C LEU A 378 25.14 13.94 36.76
N SER A 379 26.19 14.20 35.96
CA SER A 379 27.19 13.21 35.58
C SER A 379 27.84 12.55 36.79
N GLN A 380 28.38 13.35 37.72
CA GLN A 380 29.03 12.85 38.94
C GLN A 380 28.08 11.98 39.78
N LYS A 381 26.80 12.35 39.84
CA LYS A 381 25.80 11.59 40.60
C LYS A 381 25.47 10.26 39.93
N ILE A 382 25.31 10.23 38.61
CA ILE A 382 25.11 8.97 37.86
C ILE A 382 26.34 8.07 38.02
N VAL A 383 27.55 8.59 37.83
CA VAL A 383 28.80 7.83 38.00
C VAL A 383 28.94 7.28 39.42
N SER A 384 28.58 8.07 40.46
CA SER A 384 28.63 7.61 41.86
C SER A 384 27.69 6.44 42.15
N VAL A 385 26.52 6.40 41.47
CA VAL A 385 25.57 5.29 41.59
C VAL A 385 26.04 4.06 40.81
N LEU A 386 26.67 4.25 39.66
CA LEU A 386 27.22 3.13 38.88
C LEU A 386 28.42 2.48 39.59
N THR A 387 29.32 3.29 40.16
CA THR A 387 30.48 2.77 40.92
C THR A 387 30.09 2.09 42.22
N SER A 388 28.96 2.47 42.84
CA SER A 388 28.43 1.73 44.00
C SER A 388 27.79 0.39 43.62
N GLN A 389 27.32 0.21 42.37
CA GLN A 389 26.86 -1.08 41.85
C GLN A 389 28.02 -2.04 41.55
N ASP A 390 29.09 -1.56 40.91
CA ASP A 390 30.27 -2.38 40.60
C ASP A 390 30.95 -2.94 41.87
N GLY A 391 30.85 -2.21 43.00
CA GLY A 391 31.34 -2.67 44.29
C GLY A 391 30.49 -3.76 44.98
N VAL A 392 29.29 -4.07 44.49
CA VAL A 392 28.36 -5.06 45.08
C VAL A 392 28.46 -6.43 44.37
N PHE A 393 29.15 -6.51 43.23
CA PHE A 393 29.39 -7.75 42.48
C PHE A 393 30.80 -8.34 42.67
N CYS A 394 31.59 -7.86 43.64
CA CYS A 394 32.86 -8.48 44.03
C CYS A 394 32.68 -9.59 45.07
#